data_AF-A0A5J5CEU0-F1
#
_entry.id   AF-A0A5J5CEU0-F1
#
_cell.length_a   1.000
_cell.length_b   1.000
_cell.length_c   1.000
_cell.angle_alpha   90.00
_cell.angle_beta   90.00
_cell.angle_gamma   90.00
#
_symmetry.space_group_name_H-M   'P 1'
#
loop_
_entity.id
_entity.type
_entity.pdbx_description
1 polymer ?
#
loop_
_entity_poly.entity_id
_entity_poly.type
_entity_poly.pdbx_seq_one_letter_code
_entity_poly.pdbx_strand_id
1 'polypeptide(L)'
;MVWKCKCCPFYVGKRGLNSVITGVSVPNQRIERLWAELNRVVSRHFINIFNFMEEHGVLDSLNELHLFCLHFVYLPRIERAVTEFINQWNNHGLSTQGGQTPLQLWHSGVINNAGIHPAINSIFDADNYYGIDEEGPLPELQTNNNVVIPDIDVTINETTMNIIQQVNPIIVPPESDDHLLSSSLVAPSGER
;
A
#
# COMPACT_ATOMS: atom_id res chain seq x y z
N MET A 1 -11.00 -2.84 -9.95
CA MET A 1 -11.72 -3.45 -8.81
C MET A 1 -12.32 -2.36 -7.94
N VAL A 2 -13.64 -2.23 -7.93
CA VAL A 2 -14.37 -1.21 -7.16
C VAL A 2 -14.92 -1.88 -5.90
N TRP A 3 -14.34 -1.58 -4.74
CA TRP A 3 -14.93 -1.97 -3.47
C TRP A 3 -16.06 -1.00 -3.12
N LYS A 4 -17.29 -1.31 -3.56
CA LYS A 4 -18.50 -0.65 -3.03
C LYS A 4 -19.01 -1.46 -1.84
N CYS A 5 -18.81 -0.94 -0.64
CA CYS A 5 -19.50 -1.43 0.56
C CYS A 5 -20.93 -0.86 0.56
N LYS A 6 -21.95 -1.72 0.47
CA LYS A 6 -23.37 -1.32 0.62
C LYS A 6 -23.72 -1.26 2.10
N CYS A 7 -24.14 -0.11 2.61
CA CYS A 7 -24.86 0.00 3.88
C CYS A 7 -26.39 -0.05 3.66
N CYS A 8 -27.02 -1.02 4.33
CA CYS A 8 -28.41 -1.19 4.84
C CYS A 8 -29.63 -0.44 4.24
N PRO A 9 -30.81 -1.10 4.23
CA PRO A 9 -31.73 -0.75 5.32
C PRO A 9 -32.42 -1.94 6.01
N PHE A 10 -32.47 -1.80 7.32
CA PHE A 10 -33.38 -2.32 8.31
C PHE A 10 -34.75 -2.83 7.79
N TYR A 11 -35.05 -4.11 8.01
CA TYR A 11 -36.39 -4.60 8.35
C TYR A 11 -36.27 -5.85 9.22
N VAL A 12 -36.58 -5.70 10.50
CA VAL A 12 -36.77 -6.83 11.42
C VAL A 12 -38.10 -7.49 11.08
N GLY A 13 -38.04 -8.73 10.62
CA GLY A 13 -39.23 -9.50 10.28
C GLY A 13 -38.99 -11.01 10.21
N LYS A 14 -39.00 -11.64 11.38
CA LYS A 14 -39.22 -13.09 11.63
C LYS A 14 -38.05 -14.07 11.34
N ARG A 15 -37.42 -14.46 12.45
CA ARG A 15 -36.79 -15.75 12.85
C ARG A 15 -36.40 -16.78 11.77
N GLY A 16 -35.14 -17.24 11.84
CA GLY A 16 -34.64 -18.54 11.39
C GLY A 16 -33.30 -18.88 12.06
N LEU A 17 -33.20 -20.06 12.69
CA LEU A 17 -32.16 -20.54 13.60
C LEU A 17 -30.84 -20.96 12.92
N ASN A 18 -30.32 -20.12 12.04
CA ASN A 18 -28.99 -20.29 11.44
C ASN A 18 -28.20 -19.03 11.79
N SER A 19 -27.59 -19.03 12.96
CA SER A 19 -26.87 -17.90 13.53
C SER A 19 -25.72 -17.47 12.64
N VAL A 20 -25.96 -16.48 11.77
CA VAL A 20 -24.89 -15.66 11.23
C VAL A 20 -24.48 -14.70 12.34
N ILE A 21 -23.21 -14.75 12.75
CA ILE A 21 -22.63 -13.71 13.60
C ILE A 21 -22.49 -12.46 12.74
N THR A 22 -23.58 -11.73 12.55
CA THR A 22 -23.54 -10.38 11.97
C THR A 22 -23.15 -9.43 13.11
N GLY A 23 -21.88 -9.49 13.49
CA GLY A 23 -21.27 -8.44 14.31
C GLY A 23 -21.27 -7.13 13.52
N VAL A 24 -21.44 -6.02 14.22
CA VAL A 24 -21.33 -4.68 13.63
C VAL A 24 -19.90 -4.54 13.08
N SER A 25 -19.72 -4.25 11.79
CA SER A 25 -18.42 -4.07 11.12
C SER A 25 -17.70 -2.76 11.50
N VAL A 26 -17.86 -2.34 12.76
CA VAL A 26 -17.15 -1.21 13.37
C VAL A 26 -15.67 -1.48 13.68
N PRO A 27 -15.22 -2.72 13.99
CA PRO A 27 -13.81 -2.97 14.30
C PRO A 27 -12.85 -2.69 13.14
N ASN A 28 -13.31 -2.85 11.89
CA ASN A 28 -12.45 -2.72 10.70
C ASN A 28 -12.34 -1.29 10.18
N GLN A 29 -13.07 -0.33 10.75
CA GLN A 29 -13.14 1.05 10.22
C GLN A 29 -11.78 1.75 10.18
N ARG A 30 -10.91 1.47 11.15
CA ARG A 30 -9.57 2.07 11.20
C ARG A 30 -8.66 1.52 10.09
N ILE A 31 -8.74 0.22 9.84
CA ILE A 31 -8.02 -0.46 8.77
C ILE A 31 -8.54 0.03 7.41
N GLU A 32 -9.86 0.14 7.25
CA GLU A 32 -10.49 0.69 6.04
C GLU A 32 -10.02 2.13 5.76
N ARG A 33 -9.92 2.98 6.79
CA ARG A 33 -9.41 4.35 6.63
C ARG A 33 -7.93 4.38 6.26
N LEU A 34 -7.10 3.53 6.88
CA LEU A 34 -5.69 3.38 6.52
C LEU A 34 -5.55 3.00 5.04
N TRP A 35 -6.28 1.98 4.60
CA TRP A 35 -6.26 1.54 3.20
C TRP A 35 -6.77 2.62 2.24
N ALA A 36 -7.81 3.35 2.60
CA ALA A 36 -8.32 4.44 1.77
C ALA A 36 -7.26 5.54 1.57
N GLU A 37 -6.54 5.90 2.63
CA GLU A 37 -5.49 6.93 2.58
C GLU A 37 -4.23 6.43 1.85
N LEU A 38 -3.78 5.20 2.09
CA LEU A 38 -2.68 4.58 1.34
C LEU A 38 -2.99 4.57 -0.17
N ASN A 39 -4.21 4.16 -0.53
CA ASN A 39 -4.64 4.17 -1.93
C ASN A 39 -4.69 5.59 -2.49
N ARG A 40 -5.14 6.57 -1.72
CA ARG A 40 -5.24 7.97 -2.16
C ARG A 40 -3.86 8.59 -2.42
N VAL A 41 -2.92 8.38 -1.49
CA VAL A 41 -1.62 9.07 -1.49
C VAL A 41 -0.58 8.34 -2.33
N VAL A 42 -0.51 7.01 -2.22
CA VAL A 42 0.53 6.21 -2.87
C VAL A 42 -0.01 5.57 -4.14
N SER A 43 -0.97 4.64 -4.02
CA SER A 43 -1.37 3.79 -5.16
C SER A 43 -1.94 4.59 -6.33
N ARG A 44 -2.86 5.53 -6.08
CA ARG A 44 -3.46 6.35 -7.14
C ARG A 44 -2.44 7.21 -7.88
N HIS A 45 -1.42 7.71 -7.18
CA HIS A 45 -0.38 8.53 -7.80
C HIS A 45 0.37 7.73 -8.88
N PHE A 46 0.87 6.55 -8.54
CA PHE A 46 1.59 5.71 -9.49
C PHE A 46 0.68 5.14 -10.59
N ILE A 47 -0.55 4.75 -10.25
CA ILE A 47 -1.54 4.31 -11.26
C ILE A 47 -1.76 5.42 -12.31
N ASN A 48 -1.92 6.67 -11.89
CA ASN A 48 -2.10 7.77 -12.82
C ASN A 48 -0.88 7.99 -13.72
N ILE A 49 0.33 7.88 -13.17
CA ILE A 49 1.57 7.98 -13.95
C ILE A 49 1.65 6.84 -14.98
N PHE A 50 1.34 5.61 -14.58
CA PHE A 50 1.41 4.44 -15.46
C PHE A 50 0.36 4.52 -16.58
N ASN A 51 -0.88 4.89 -16.24
CA ASN A 51 -1.94 5.11 -17.23
C ASN A 51 -1.56 6.22 -18.21
N PHE A 52 -0.97 7.31 -17.72
CA PHE A 52 -0.48 8.40 -18.58
C PHE A 52 0.60 7.90 -19.55
N MET A 53 1.56 7.11 -19.08
CA MET A 53 2.60 6.55 -19.94
C MET A 53 2.03 5.56 -20.97
N GLU A 54 1.02 4.77 -20.61
CA GLU A 54 0.34 3.85 -21.53
C GLU A 54 -0.46 4.60 -22.60
N GLU A 55 -1.21 5.64 -22.21
CA GLU A 55 -2.00 6.47 -23.13
C GLU A 55 -1.13 7.18 -24.18
N HIS A 56 0.10 7.56 -23.81
CA HIS A 56 1.04 8.24 -24.71
C HIS A 56 1.99 7.27 -25.45
N GLY A 57 1.82 5.95 -25.29
CA GLY A 57 2.65 4.93 -25.93
C GLY A 57 4.09 4.87 -25.42
N VAL A 58 4.38 5.44 -24.26
CA VAL A 58 5.69 5.37 -23.58
C VAL A 58 5.85 4.01 -22.89
N LEU A 59 4.76 3.47 -22.34
CA LEU A 59 4.70 2.18 -21.69
C LEU A 59 3.85 1.24 -22.55
N ASP A 60 4.36 0.03 -22.82
CA ASP A 60 3.61 -1.04 -23.47
C ASP A 60 3.59 -2.22 -22.50
N SER A 61 2.39 -2.59 -22.06
CA SER A 61 2.18 -3.66 -21.08
C SER A 61 2.46 -5.06 -21.63
N LEU A 62 2.56 -5.20 -22.95
CA LEU A 62 2.94 -6.44 -23.62
C LEU A 62 4.45 -6.54 -23.90
N ASN A 63 5.20 -5.46 -23.67
CA ASN A 63 6.63 -5.41 -23.92
C ASN A 63 7.43 -5.64 -22.62
N GLU A 64 8.15 -6.76 -22.58
CA GLU A 64 8.93 -7.17 -21.40
C GLU A 64 10.05 -6.19 -21.04
N LEU A 65 10.68 -5.55 -22.02
CA LEU A 65 11.71 -4.53 -21.77
C LEU A 65 11.10 -3.30 -21.10
N HIS A 66 9.90 -2.88 -21.53
CA HIS A 66 9.20 -1.76 -20.92
C HIS A 66 8.80 -2.09 -19.48
N LEU A 67 8.32 -3.31 -19.23
CA LEU A 67 8.04 -3.80 -17.88
C LEU A 67 9.30 -3.83 -17.02
N PHE A 68 10.43 -4.35 -17.53
CA PHE A 68 11.70 -4.35 -16.79
C PHE A 68 12.13 -2.93 -16.40
N CYS A 69 12.13 -1.99 -17.35
CA CYS A 69 12.46 -0.59 -17.09
C CYS A 69 11.51 0.05 -16.07
N LEU A 70 10.21 -0.25 -16.16
CA LEU A 70 9.20 0.23 -15.22
C LEU A 70 9.52 -0.25 -13.80
N HIS A 71 9.78 -1.55 -13.61
CA HIS A 71 10.14 -2.11 -12.30
C HIS A 71 11.44 -1.51 -11.78
N PHE A 72 12.48 -1.42 -12.61
CA PHE A 72 13.78 -0.87 -12.22
C PHE A 72 13.67 0.57 -11.69
N VAL A 73 12.88 1.42 -12.37
CA VAL A 73 12.74 2.84 -12.00
C VAL A 73 11.75 3.02 -10.85
N TYR A 74 10.56 2.41 -10.94
CA TYR A 74 9.45 2.76 -10.06
C TYR A 74 9.33 1.89 -8.82
N LEU A 75 9.86 0.66 -8.79
CA LEU A 75 9.84 -0.16 -7.58
C LEU A 75 10.53 0.54 -6.39
N PRO A 76 11.79 1.01 -6.50
CA PRO A 76 12.44 1.73 -5.40
C PRO A 76 11.75 3.07 -5.06
N ARG A 77 11.07 3.70 -6.02
CA ARG A 77 10.29 4.93 -5.77
C ARG A 77 9.01 4.65 -5.00
N ILE A 78 8.33 3.55 -5.30
CA ILE A 78 7.15 3.09 -4.58
C ILE A 78 7.55 2.72 -3.15
N GLU A 79 8.64 1.96 -2.95
CA GLU A 79 9.15 1.62 -1.62
C GLU A 79 9.45 2.87 -0.77
N ARG A 80 10.09 3.88 -1.37
CA ARG A 80 10.31 5.17 -0.70
C ARG A 80 8.97 5.84 -0.33
N ALA A 81 8.04 5.95 -1.26
CA ALA A 81 6.73 6.58 -1.02
C ALA A 81 5.91 5.85 0.06
N VAL A 82 5.97 4.52 0.10
CA VAL A 82 5.33 3.71 1.16
C VAL A 82 6.02 3.95 2.50
N THR A 83 7.35 4.02 2.54
CA THR A 83 8.11 4.30 3.76
C THR A 83 7.78 5.69 4.31
N GLU A 84 7.72 6.70 3.44
CA GLU A 84 7.28 8.04 3.80
C GLU A 84 5.84 8.05 4.31
N PHE A 85 4.92 7.32 3.66
CA PHE A 85 3.55 7.17 4.12
C PHE A 85 3.49 6.52 5.51
N ILE A 86 4.25 5.46 5.77
CA ILE A 86 4.32 4.81 7.09
C ILE A 86 4.77 5.82 8.15
N ASN A 87 5.82 6.60 7.86
CA ASN A 87 6.32 7.62 8.78
C ASN A 87 5.29 8.71 9.06
N GLN A 88 4.61 9.22 8.03
CA GLN A 88 3.55 10.22 8.18
C GLN A 88 2.35 9.65 8.94
N TRP A 89 1.92 8.44 8.59
CA TRP A 89 0.77 7.79 9.19
C TRP A 89 1.02 7.47 10.66
N ASN A 90 2.19 6.96 11.03
CA ASN A 90 2.46 6.62 12.42
C ASN A 90 2.61 7.84 13.34
N ASN A 91 2.96 9.01 12.78
CA ASN A 91 3.24 10.23 13.52
C ASN A 91 2.18 11.33 13.37
N HIS A 92 1.12 11.14 12.58
CA HIS A 92 0.04 12.13 12.50
C HIS A 92 -0.82 12.12 13.77
N GLY A 93 -1.20 13.31 14.25
CA GLY A 93 -2.10 13.43 15.41
C GLY A 93 -3.54 13.06 15.05
N LEU A 94 -4.18 12.24 15.88
CA LEU A 94 -5.59 11.90 15.76
C LEU A 94 -6.44 12.87 16.58
N SER A 95 -7.28 13.67 15.92
CA SER A 95 -8.18 14.63 16.60
C SER A 95 -9.14 13.95 17.58
N THR A 96 -9.59 12.73 17.27
CA THR A 96 -10.48 11.93 18.12
C THR A 96 -9.78 11.33 19.34
N GLN A 97 -8.44 11.44 19.43
CA GLN A 97 -7.62 10.94 20.52
C GLN A 97 -6.79 12.07 21.14
N GLY A 98 -7.32 13.30 21.14
CA GLY A 98 -6.67 14.46 21.76
C GLY A 98 -5.33 14.85 21.12
N GLY A 99 -5.13 14.51 19.84
CA GLY A 99 -3.89 14.80 19.11
C GLY A 99 -2.79 13.74 19.27
N GLN A 100 -3.04 12.65 19.99
CA GLN A 100 -2.08 11.54 20.10
C GLN A 100 -1.88 10.87 18.74
N THR A 101 -0.65 10.44 18.48
CA THR A 101 -0.31 9.73 17.24
C THR A 101 -0.63 8.23 17.34
N PRO A 102 -0.87 7.52 16.23
CA PRO A 102 -1.02 6.06 16.25
C PRO A 102 0.13 5.36 16.98
N LEU A 103 1.38 5.82 16.77
CA LEU A 103 2.54 5.25 17.45
C LEU A 103 2.52 5.48 18.97
N GLN A 104 2.10 6.65 19.43
CA GLN A 104 1.96 6.94 20.87
C GLN A 104 0.87 6.09 21.52
N LEU A 105 -0.25 5.90 20.83
CA LEU A 105 -1.34 5.05 21.29
C LEU A 105 -0.90 3.57 21.36
N TRP A 106 -0.12 3.12 20.38
CA TRP A 106 0.49 1.79 20.39
C TRP A 106 1.41 1.61 21.61
N HIS A 107 2.38 2.51 21.83
CA HIS A 107 3.28 2.44 22.98
C HIS A 107 2.51 2.45 24.31
N SER A 108 1.52 3.34 24.45
CA SER A 108 0.68 3.42 25.65
C SER A 108 -0.09 2.11 25.88
N GLY A 109 -0.65 1.54 24.81
CA GLY A 109 -1.36 0.26 24.87
C GLY A 109 -0.45 -0.90 25.28
N VAL A 110 0.76 -0.98 24.72
CA VAL A 110 1.74 -2.01 25.06
C VAL A 110 2.16 -1.88 26.54
N ILE A 111 2.53 -0.69 27.00
CA ILE A 111 2.96 -0.47 28.40
C ILE A 111 1.84 -0.80 29.39
N ASN A 112 0.62 -0.34 29.13
CA ASN A 112 -0.51 -0.53 30.05
C ASN A 112 -0.95 -2.00 30.18
N ASN A 113 -0.61 -2.85 29.20
CA ASN A 113 -0.99 -4.26 29.19
C ASN A 113 0.21 -5.22 29.32
N ALA A 114 1.42 -4.68 29.47
CA ALA A 114 2.60 -5.46 29.76
C ALA A 114 2.42 -6.20 31.11
N GLY A 115 2.74 -7.50 31.13
CA GLY A 115 2.53 -8.38 32.28
C GLY A 115 1.11 -8.93 32.43
N ILE A 116 0.12 -8.42 31.70
CA ILE A 116 -1.28 -8.89 31.74
C ILE A 116 -1.53 -9.93 30.63
N HIS A 117 -1.02 -9.67 29.42
CA HIS A 117 -1.29 -10.51 28.26
C HIS A 117 0.01 -11.14 27.72
N PRO A 118 0.11 -12.49 27.64
CA PRO A 118 1.31 -13.17 27.15
C PRO A 118 1.78 -12.69 25.77
N ALA A 119 0.85 -12.39 24.85
CA ALA A 119 1.17 -11.91 23.51
C ALA A 119 1.74 -10.47 23.46
N ILE A 120 1.59 -9.68 24.53
CA ILE A 120 2.20 -8.34 24.62
C ILE A 120 3.60 -8.46 25.23
N ASN A 121 3.81 -9.43 26.13
CA ASN A 121 5.14 -9.72 26.65
C ASN A 121 6.09 -10.20 25.54
N SER A 122 5.59 -11.02 24.61
CA SER A 122 6.36 -11.48 23.45
C SER A 122 6.78 -10.37 22.47
N ILE A 123 6.22 -9.16 22.56
CA ILE A 123 6.69 -8.00 21.79
C ILE A 123 8.10 -7.60 22.25
N PHE A 124 8.39 -7.73 23.55
CA PHE A 124 9.70 -7.40 24.12
C PHE A 124 10.72 -8.53 23.92
N ASP A 125 10.24 -9.75 23.66
CA ASP A 125 11.05 -10.93 23.36
C ASP A 125 11.31 -11.12 21.86
N ALA A 126 10.77 -10.25 21.00
CA ALA A 126 10.70 -10.47 19.56
C ALA A 126 12.07 -10.43 18.85
N ASP A 127 12.64 -11.62 18.65
CA ASP A 127 13.32 -11.95 17.40
C ASP A 127 12.36 -11.73 16.22
N ASN A 128 12.87 -11.33 15.05
CA ASN A 128 12.13 -10.94 13.83
C ASN A 128 11.33 -12.08 13.14
N TYR A 129 10.85 -13.07 13.89
CA TYR A 129 10.34 -14.34 13.39
C TYR A 129 8.79 -14.42 13.36
N TYR A 130 8.08 -13.33 13.64
CA TYR A 130 6.62 -13.36 13.62
C TYR A 130 6.08 -13.63 12.20
N GLY A 131 5.47 -14.80 12.01
CA GLY A 131 4.84 -15.20 10.74
C GLY A 131 5.70 -16.06 9.81
N ILE A 132 6.90 -16.46 10.25
CA ILE A 132 7.72 -17.46 9.56
C ILE A 132 7.42 -18.81 10.22
N ASP A 133 6.89 -19.76 9.45
CA ASP A 133 6.71 -21.15 9.87
C ASP A 133 7.74 -22.01 9.12
N GLU A 134 8.97 -22.11 9.64
CA GLU A 134 10.03 -22.94 9.05
C GLU A 134 9.66 -24.43 8.97
N GLU A 135 8.74 -24.91 9.82
CA GLU A 135 8.22 -26.29 9.78
C GLU A 135 6.90 -26.42 9.01
N GLY A 136 6.41 -25.31 8.45
CA GLY A 136 5.19 -25.28 7.65
C GLY A 136 5.35 -26.12 6.39
N PRO A 137 4.32 -26.88 5.98
CA PRO A 137 4.37 -27.60 4.73
C PRO A 137 4.60 -26.60 3.59
N LEU A 138 5.64 -26.83 2.79
CA LEU A 138 5.83 -26.07 1.56
C LEU A 138 4.53 -26.16 0.76
N PRO A 139 3.94 -25.02 0.34
CA PRO A 139 2.73 -25.06 -0.47
C PRO A 139 3.02 -25.91 -1.71
N GLU A 140 2.19 -26.93 -1.95
CA GLU A 140 2.28 -27.70 -3.19
C GLU A 140 2.16 -26.73 -4.36
N LEU A 141 3.19 -26.67 -5.20
CA LEU A 141 3.17 -25.87 -6.41
C LEU A 141 2.02 -26.38 -7.28
N GLN A 142 0.95 -25.61 -7.37
CA GLN A 142 -0.16 -25.86 -8.29
C GLN A 142 0.32 -25.57 -9.72
N THR A 143 0.97 -26.55 -10.33
CA THR A 143 1.52 -26.49 -11.70
C THR A 143 0.46 -26.71 -12.79
N ASN A 144 -0.76 -27.08 -12.41
CA ASN A 144 -1.90 -27.30 -13.31
C ASN A 144 -2.74 -26.03 -13.56
N ASN A 145 -2.25 -24.87 -13.14
CA ASN A 145 -2.79 -23.61 -13.63
C ASN A 145 -2.36 -23.52 -15.10
N ASN A 146 -3.31 -23.68 -16.02
CA ASN A 146 -3.15 -23.64 -17.49
C ASN A 146 -2.63 -22.28 -18.04
N VAL A 147 -1.89 -21.53 -17.22
CA VAL A 147 -1.22 -20.27 -17.47
C VAL A 147 0.13 -20.57 -18.10
N VAL A 148 0.19 -20.49 -19.43
CA VAL A 148 1.46 -20.49 -20.16
C VAL A 148 2.10 -19.13 -19.94
N ILE A 149 3.19 -19.09 -19.16
CA ILE A 149 4.02 -17.90 -19.02
C ILE A 149 4.94 -17.89 -20.23
N PRO A 150 4.93 -16.84 -21.08
CA PRO A 150 5.88 -16.72 -22.19
C PRO A 150 7.32 -16.72 -21.68
N ASP A 151 8.23 -17.35 -22.41
CA ASP A 151 9.66 -17.26 -22.13
C ASP A 151 10.14 -15.82 -22.39
N ILE A 152 10.87 -15.25 -21.43
CA ILE A 152 11.39 -13.88 -21.50
C ILE A 152 12.58 -13.85 -22.45
N ASP A 153 12.42 -13.24 -23.63
CA ASP A 153 13.44 -13.16 -24.68
C ASP A 153 14.38 -11.94 -24.51
N VAL A 154 14.42 -11.33 -23.31
CA VAL A 154 15.29 -10.18 -23.04
C VAL A 154 16.69 -10.65 -22.63
N THR A 155 17.62 -10.68 -23.59
CA THR A 155 19.03 -10.96 -23.32
C THR A 155 19.74 -9.69 -22.81
N ILE A 156 19.67 -9.42 -21.50
CA ILE A 156 20.40 -8.29 -20.92
C ILE A 156 21.88 -8.67 -20.82
N ASN A 157 22.73 -8.04 -21.65
CA ASN A 157 24.17 -8.30 -21.63
C ASN A 157 24.81 -7.75 -20.33
N GLU A 158 25.95 -8.33 -19.91
CA GLU A 158 26.66 -7.95 -18.67
C GLU A 158 27.08 -6.47 -18.66
N THR A 159 27.43 -5.92 -19.82
CA THR A 159 27.84 -4.52 -19.97
C THR A 159 26.68 -3.56 -19.69
N THR A 160 25.48 -3.90 -20.14
CA THR A 160 24.23 -3.16 -19.93
C THR A 160 23.83 -3.24 -18.46
N MET A 161 23.98 -4.40 -17.81
CA MET A 161 23.75 -4.52 -16.36
C MET A 161 24.68 -3.62 -15.54
N ASN A 162 25.96 -3.54 -15.91
CA ASN A 162 26.91 -2.65 -15.25
C ASN A 162 26.55 -1.17 -15.41
N ILE A 163 26.00 -0.76 -16.56
CA ILE A 163 25.54 0.63 -16.79
C ILE A 163 24.26 0.90 -15.99
N ILE A 164 23.30 -0.03 -15.98
CA ILE A 164 22.03 0.11 -15.25
C ILE A 164 22.29 0.26 -13.75
N GLN A 165 23.23 -0.50 -13.19
CA GLN A 165 23.60 -0.39 -11.76
C GLN A 165 24.20 0.96 -11.36
N GLN A 166 24.70 1.75 -12.32
CA GLN A 166 25.23 3.08 -12.06
C GLN A 166 24.12 4.16 -12.01
N VAL A 167 22.92 3.84 -12.49
CA VAL A 167 21.76 4.74 -12.42
C VAL A 167 21.11 4.59 -11.05
N ASN A 168 21.05 5.68 -10.27
CA ASN A 168 20.27 5.69 -9.04
C ASN A 168 18.81 6.10 -9.34
N PRO A 169 17.84 5.17 -9.30
CA PRO A 169 16.45 5.48 -9.64
C PRO A 169 15.76 6.39 -8.60
N ILE A 170 16.38 6.63 -7.44
CA ILE A 170 15.81 7.44 -6.35
C ILE A 170 16.08 8.94 -6.54
N ILE A 171 17.18 9.30 -7.22
CA ILE A 171 17.53 10.69 -7.50
C ILE A 171 16.58 11.19 -8.58
N VAL A 172 15.74 12.15 -8.22
CA VAL A 172 15.05 12.98 -9.21
C VAL A 172 16.15 13.89 -9.80
N PRO A 173 16.31 13.97 -11.13
CA PRO A 173 17.14 15.02 -11.71
C PRO A 173 16.71 16.36 -11.10
N PRO A 174 17.62 17.30 -10.83
CA PRO A 174 17.23 18.61 -10.33
C PRO A 174 16.31 19.26 -11.37
N GLU A 175 15.00 19.16 -11.19
CA GLU A 175 14.01 19.79 -12.04
C GLU A 175 14.00 21.29 -11.74
N SER A 176 14.23 22.06 -12.79
CA SER A 176 13.95 23.48 -12.87
C SER A 176 12.47 23.74 -12.62
N ASP A 177 12.19 24.49 -11.56
CA ASP A 177 10.99 25.31 -11.31
C ASP A 177 9.62 24.59 -11.32
N ASP A 178 9.29 24.01 -10.17
CA ASP A 178 7.97 23.56 -9.69
C ASP A 178 6.91 24.69 -9.55
N HIS A 179 6.88 25.67 -10.45
CA HIS A 179 5.95 26.79 -10.40
C HIS A 179 4.64 26.60 -11.18
N LEU A 180 4.43 25.45 -11.84
CA LEU A 180 3.28 25.26 -12.75
C LEU A 180 2.18 24.31 -12.25
N LEU A 181 2.34 23.63 -11.12
CA LEU A 181 1.29 22.73 -10.56
C LEU A 181 0.49 23.35 -9.41
N SER A 182 0.88 24.52 -8.88
CA SER A 182 0.14 25.20 -7.80
C SER A 182 -0.98 26.12 -8.30
N SER A 183 -1.01 26.46 -9.59
CA SER A 183 -1.93 27.45 -10.16
C SER A 183 -3.32 26.92 -10.53
N SER A 184 -3.57 25.60 -10.46
CA SER A 184 -4.85 25.00 -10.88
C SER A 184 -5.85 24.70 -9.74
N LEU A 185 -5.61 25.15 -8.50
CA LEU A 185 -6.50 24.88 -7.36
C LEU A 185 -7.07 26.11 -6.63
N VAL A 186 -6.98 27.31 -7.22
CA VAL A 186 -7.71 28.47 -6.69
C VAL A 186 -9.16 28.42 -7.17
N ALA A 187 -10.05 27.93 -6.29
CA ALA A 187 -11.49 28.10 -6.44
C ALA A 187 -11.85 29.60 -6.40
N PRO A 188 -12.77 30.09 -7.24
CA PRO A 188 -13.17 31.50 -7.20
C PRO A 188 -13.93 31.80 -5.91
N SER A 189 -13.42 32.72 -5.11
CA SER A 189 -14.15 33.34 -4.00
C SER A 189 -15.35 34.10 -4.55
N GLY A 190 -16.54 33.55 -4.35
CA GLY A 190 -17.80 34.23 -4.61
C GLY A 190 -18.05 35.29 -3.55
N GLU A 191 -17.92 36.56 -3.94
CA GLU A 191 -18.53 37.69 -3.24
C GLU A 191 -20.05 37.68 -3.46
N ARG A 192 -20.81 37.51 -2.38
CA ARG A 192 -21.98 38.35 -2.06
C ARG A 192 -22.45 38.16 -0.63
#